data_AF-A0A0L1L004-F1
#
_entry.id   AF-A0A0L1L004-F1
#
_cell.length_a   1.000
_cell.length_b   1.000
_cell.length_c   1.000
_cell.angle_alpha   90.00
_cell.angle_beta   90.00
_cell.angle_gamma   90.00
#
_symmetry.space_group_name_H-M   'P 1'
#
loop_
_entity.id
_entity.type
_entity.pdbx_description
1 polymer ?
#
loop_
_entity_poly.entity_id
_entity_poly.type
_entity_poly.pdbx_seq_one_letter_code
_entity_poly.pdbx_strand_id
1 'polypeptide(L)'
;MEWLTSPETKEGESPTDVDPHFWNKAFLLNALLNDFFGPFDREIVSSLEDYGIEWLYESDTYRIWLKFQRNRFFNNRIIWKEVKSSLQSTKSSGIDWRNSFSPLEPLNRKDKWPSKVVICRRKDVFDSFLSYFMYDVDDECEIILTSIFLSIWKNPYQLGHW
;
A
#
# COMPACT_ATOMS: atom_id res chain seq x y z
N MET A 1 -4.06 -9.85 -26.12
CA MET A 1 -4.13 -9.36 -24.73
C MET A 1 -2.74 -8.92 -24.38
N GLU A 2 -2.53 -7.63 -24.18
CA GLU A 2 -1.24 -7.06 -23.79
C GLU A 2 -1.06 -7.24 -22.29
N TRP A 3 0.02 -7.90 -21.91
CA TRP A 3 0.47 -8.01 -20.53
C TRP A 3 1.06 -6.66 -20.13
N LEU A 4 0.63 -6.06 -19.03
CA LEU A 4 1.38 -4.99 -18.41
C LEU A 4 2.40 -5.67 -17.48
N THR A 5 3.61 -5.86 -17.99
CA THR A 5 4.78 -6.15 -17.14
C THR A 5 5.08 -4.93 -16.27
N SER A 6 5.91 -5.08 -15.23
CA SER A 6 6.46 -3.93 -14.50
C SER A 6 6.90 -2.83 -15.48
N PRO A 7 6.85 -1.55 -15.10
CA PRO A 7 7.35 -0.46 -15.93
C PRO A 7 8.83 -0.66 -16.23
N GLU A 8 9.11 -1.43 -17.28
CA GLU A 8 10.43 -1.72 -17.80
C GLU A 8 11.03 -0.40 -18.30
N THR A 9 12.27 -0.16 -17.94
CA THR A 9 13.10 0.78 -18.71
C THR A 9 13.18 0.29 -20.16
N LYS A 10 13.65 1.14 -21.09
CA LYS A 10 13.84 0.76 -22.50
C LYS A 10 14.73 -0.48 -22.72
N GLU A 11 15.33 -1.05 -21.67
CA GLU A 11 16.30 -2.15 -21.71
C GLU A 11 15.89 -3.37 -20.85
N GLY A 12 14.65 -3.45 -20.34
CA GLY A 12 14.17 -4.62 -19.57
C GLY A 12 14.74 -4.73 -18.15
N GLU A 13 15.44 -3.69 -17.68
CA GLU A 13 15.87 -3.56 -16.28
C GLU A 13 14.74 -3.01 -15.42
N SER A 14 14.60 -3.56 -14.21
CA SER A 14 13.62 -3.05 -13.26
C SER A 14 14.05 -1.67 -12.73
N PRO A 15 13.10 -0.81 -12.33
CA PRO A 15 13.46 0.52 -11.80
C PRO A 15 14.42 0.47 -10.60
N THR A 16 14.38 -0.61 -9.82
CA THR A 16 15.23 -0.85 -8.65
C THR A 16 16.63 -1.35 -9.00
N ASP A 17 16.86 -1.88 -10.21
CA ASP A 17 18.20 -2.20 -10.72
C ASP A 17 19.00 -0.92 -10.99
N VAL A 18 18.32 0.14 -11.42
CA VAL A 18 18.92 1.46 -11.74
C VAL A 18 19.06 2.34 -10.48
N ASP A 19 18.02 2.40 -9.65
CA ASP A 19 18.03 3.14 -8.38
C ASP A 19 17.38 2.31 -7.25
N PRO A 20 18.16 1.79 -6.29
CA PRO A 20 17.63 1.02 -5.16
C PRO A 20 16.63 1.79 -4.27
N HIS A 21 16.56 3.12 -4.41
CA HIS A 21 15.62 4.00 -3.70
C HIS A 21 14.47 4.46 -4.59
N PHE A 22 14.32 3.94 -5.80
CA PHE A 22 13.35 4.40 -6.77
C PHE A 22 11.92 4.46 -6.21
N TRP A 23 11.44 3.35 -5.64
CA TRP A 23 10.07 3.27 -5.12
C TRP A 23 9.84 4.12 -3.89
N ASN A 24 10.83 4.24 -2.99
CA ASN A 24 10.68 5.12 -1.84
C ASN A 24 10.53 6.59 -2.28
N LYS A 25 11.28 7.03 -3.29
CA LYS A 25 11.17 8.38 -3.87
C LYS A 25 9.82 8.55 -4.55
N ALA A 26 9.39 7.59 -5.37
CA ALA A 26 8.11 7.64 -6.07
C ALA A 26 6.93 7.80 -5.08
N PHE A 27 6.95 7.07 -3.96
CA PHE A 27 5.93 7.18 -2.92
C PHE A 27 6.00 8.51 -2.17
N LEU A 28 7.19 8.96 -1.77
CA LEU A 28 7.37 10.21 -1.03
C LEU A 28 7.06 11.46 -1.87
N LEU A 29 7.22 11.39 -3.20
CA LEU A 29 6.95 12.48 -4.13
C LEU A 29 5.49 12.50 -4.63
N ASN A 30 4.73 11.42 -4.44
CA ASN A 30 3.33 11.38 -4.86
C ASN A 30 2.48 12.28 -3.95
N ALA A 31 2.00 13.40 -4.49
CA ALA A 31 1.22 14.39 -3.75
C ALA A 31 -0.07 13.81 -3.15
N LEU A 32 -0.79 12.96 -3.89
CA LEU A 32 -2.04 12.37 -3.43
C LEU A 32 -1.81 11.37 -2.30
N LEU A 33 -0.77 10.54 -2.40
CA LEU A 33 -0.44 9.57 -1.34
C LEU A 33 0.01 10.27 -0.04
N ASN A 34 0.72 11.40 -0.17
CA ASN A 34 1.19 12.18 0.97
C ASN A 34 0.03 12.69 1.86
N ASP A 35 -1.16 12.92 1.29
CA ASP A 35 -2.35 13.32 2.06
C ASP A 35 -2.87 12.20 2.97
N PHE A 36 -2.45 10.96 2.72
CA PHE A 36 -2.78 9.78 3.53
C PHE A 36 -1.64 9.34 4.46
N PHE A 37 -0.56 10.12 4.58
CA PHE A 37 0.55 9.73 5.44
C PHE A 37 0.27 10.02 6.91
N GLY A 38 0.37 8.96 7.71
CA GLY A 38 0.41 9.04 9.15
C GLY A 38 1.76 9.45 9.72
N PRO A 39 1.84 9.60 11.05
CA PRO A 39 3.04 10.10 11.75
C PRO A 39 4.32 9.30 11.47
N PHE A 40 4.19 8.01 11.18
CA PHE A 40 5.33 7.10 10.96
C PHE A 40 5.50 6.68 9.50
N ASP A 41 4.57 7.04 8.62
CA ASP A 41 4.50 6.50 7.26
C ASP A 41 5.68 6.93 6.41
N ARG A 42 6.16 8.16 6.55
CA ARG A 42 7.36 8.64 5.85
C ARG A 42 8.59 7.79 6.18
N GLU A 43 8.74 7.42 7.45
CA GLU A 43 9.87 6.60 7.88
C GLU A 43 9.70 5.15 7.44
N ILE A 44 8.48 4.61 7.49
CA ILE A 44 8.17 3.27 6.96
C ILE A 44 8.47 3.21 5.45
N VAL A 45 7.98 4.18 4.68
CA VAL A 45 8.21 4.29 3.23
C VAL A 45 9.71 4.45 2.91
N SER A 46 10.51 5.09 3.77
CA SER A 46 11.96 5.14 3.57
C SER A 46 12.62 3.76 3.49
N SER A 47 12.01 2.75 4.12
CA SER A 47 12.44 1.34 4.06
C SER A 47 11.83 0.53 2.91
N LEU A 48 11.03 1.16 2.04
CA LEU A 48 10.44 0.51 0.87
C LEU A 48 11.54 0.11 -0.11
N GLU A 49 11.65 -1.19 -0.34
CA GLU A 49 12.63 -1.83 -1.22
C GLU A 49 12.04 -2.02 -2.61
N ASP A 50 10.78 -2.49 -2.67
CA ASP A 50 10.13 -2.83 -3.92
C ASP A 50 8.62 -2.70 -3.84
N TYR A 51 7.98 -2.53 -4.99
CA TYR A 51 6.54 -2.35 -5.14
C TYR A 51 6.06 -2.95 -6.46
N GLY A 52 4.94 -3.66 -6.41
CA GLY A 52 4.34 -4.21 -7.62
C GLY A 52 2.86 -4.48 -7.53
N ILE A 53 2.32 -4.79 -8.70
CA ILE A 53 0.93 -5.21 -8.90
C ILE A 53 0.95 -6.52 -9.69
N GLU A 54 0.32 -7.56 -9.15
CA GLU A 54 0.22 -8.89 -9.75
C GLU A 54 -1.22 -9.20 -10.12
N TRP A 55 -1.48 -9.55 -11.39
CA TRP A 55 -2.80 -10.01 -11.81
C TRP A 55 -3.01 -11.48 -11.41
N LEU A 56 -4.06 -11.74 -10.65
CA LEU A 56 -4.46 -13.07 -10.24
C LEU A 56 -5.41 -13.63 -11.30
N TYR A 57 -4.95 -14.66 -12.02
CA TYR A 57 -5.55 -15.23 -13.23
C TYR A 57 -7.03 -15.62 -13.16
N GLU A 58 -7.65 -15.70 -11.97
CA GLU A 58 -8.95 -16.33 -11.80
C GLU A 58 -10.16 -15.39 -11.65
N SER A 59 -10.04 -14.05 -11.52
CA SER A 59 -11.25 -13.26 -11.18
C SER A 59 -11.17 -11.72 -11.26
N ASP A 60 -10.67 -11.10 -12.34
CA ASP A 60 -10.49 -9.62 -12.42
C ASP A 60 -9.93 -9.05 -11.11
N THR A 61 -9.00 -9.81 -10.54
CA THR A 61 -8.43 -9.58 -9.22
C THR A 61 -6.96 -9.34 -9.42
N TYR A 62 -6.45 -8.31 -8.76
CA TYR A 62 -5.03 -8.06 -8.71
C TYR A 62 -4.59 -7.87 -7.27
N ARG A 63 -3.32 -8.11 -7.03
CA ARG A 63 -2.68 -7.96 -5.74
C ARG A 63 -1.71 -6.79 -5.82
N ILE A 64 -1.94 -5.79 -4.97
CA ILE A 64 -0.97 -4.73 -4.70
C ILE A 64 -0.06 -5.24 -3.58
N TRP A 65 1.25 -5.21 -3.75
CA TRP A 65 2.20 -5.63 -2.73
C TRP A 65 3.33 -4.63 -2.53
N LEU A 66 3.76 -4.44 -1.30
CA LEU A 66 4.89 -3.58 -0.91
C LEU A 66 5.92 -4.43 -0.16
N LYS A 67 7.17 -4.37 -0.60
CA LYS A 67 8.30 -5.06 0.01
C LYS A 67 9.18 -4.04 0.73
N PHE A 68 9.47 -4.31 1.99
CA PHE A 68 10.30 -3.48 2.85
C PHE A 68 11.58 -4.20 3.24
N GLN A 69 12.61 -3.39 3.46
CA GLN A 69 13.75 -3.78 4.27
C GLN A 69 13.31 -4.06 5.71
N ARG A 70 14.16 -4.74 6.48
CA ARG A 70 13.91 -4.90 7.92
C ARG A 70 13.84 -3.51 8.55
N ASN A 71 12.69 -3.18 9.14
CA ASN A 71 12.47 -1.92 9.82
C ASN A 71 12.10 -2.16 11.30
N ARG A 72 11.95 -1.07 12.06
CA ARG A 72 11.63 -1.10 13.49
C ARG A 72 10.12 -1.16 13.80
N PHE A 73 9.28 -1.02 12.78
CA PHE A 73 7.83 -0.84 12.93
C PHE A 73 7.06 -2.16 12.90
N PHE A 74 7.42 -3.08 12.00
CA PHE A 74 6.74 -4.37 11.84
C PHE A 74 7.71 -5.49 11.43
N ASN A 75 7.27 -6.74 11.55
CA ASN A 75 8.11 -7.91 11.30
C ASN A 75 8.01 -8.44 9.86
N ASN A 76 6.83 -8.36 9.25
CA ASN A 76 6.61 -8.86 7.91
C ASN A 76 7.29 -7.96 6.86
N ARG A 77 8.13 -8.53 6.01
CA ARG A 77 8.83 -7.76 4.96
C ARG A 77 7.95 -7.46 3.75
N ILE A 78 6.85 -8.17 3.58
CA ILE A 78 5.93 -7.95 2.47
C ILE A 78 4.53 -7.77 3.06
N ILE A 79 3.87 -6.69 2.66
CA ILE A 79 2.43 -6.49 2.87
C ILE A 79 1.74 -6.50 1.53
N TRP A 80 0.51 -7.00 1.50
CA TRP A 80 -0.26 -7.06 0.26
C TRP A 80 -1.76 -6.95 0.49
N LYS A 81 -2.46 -6.52 -0.55
CA LYS A 81 -3.92 -6.49 -0.61
C LYS A 81 -4.41 -6.95 -1.97
N GLU A 82 -5.35 -7.88 -1.97
CA GLU A 82 -6.09 -8.33 -3.15
C GLU A 82 -7.31 -7.44 -3.35
N VAL A 83 -7.37 -6.82 -4.52
CA VAL A 83 -8.45 -5.94 -4.96
C VAL A 83 -9.23 -6.67 -6.04
N LYS A 84 -10.54 -6.78 -5.85
CA LYS A 84 -11.45 -7.41 -6.81
C LYS A 84 -12.25 -6.34 -7.54
N SER A 85 -12.49 -6.55 -8.83
CA SER A 85 -13.34 -5.65 -9.65
C SER A 85 -14.79 -5.59 -9.16
N SER A 86 -15.33 -6.70 -8.64
CA SER A 86 -16.54 -6.64 -7.81
C SER A 86 -16.12 -6.26 -6.39
N LEU A 87 -16.71 -5.21 -5.81
CA LEU A 87 -16.46 -4.68 -4.45
C LEU A 87 -16.76 -5.68 -3.30
N GLN A 88 -16.63 -6.99 -3.56
CA GLN A 88 -16.82 -8.06 -2.60
C GLN A 88 -15.48 -8.45 -1.98
N SER A 89 -15.42 -8.36 -0.64
CA SER A 89 -14.36 -8.86 0.26
C SER A 89 -12.94 -8.85 -0.32
N THR A 90 -12.19 -7.81 0.02
CA THR A 90 -10.74 -7.79 -0.22
C THR A 90 -10.03 -8.75 0.76
N LYS A 91 -8.92 -9.33 0.34
CA LYS A 91 -8.02 -10.05 1.26
C LYS A 91 -6.78 -9.21 1.48
N SER A 92 -6.22 -9.24 2.69
CA SER A 92 -4.96 -8.57 2.96
C SER A 92 -4.04 -9.45 3.80
N SER A 93 -2.74 -9.15 3.74
CA SER A 93 -1.75 -9.77 4.61
C SER A 93 -1.87 -9.32 6.07
N GLY A 94 -2.50 -8.17 6.31
CA GLY A 94 -2.33 -7.42 7.54
C GLY A 94 -0.89 -6.88 7.70
N ILE A 95 -0.63 -6.30 8.87
CA ILE A 95 0.69 -5.80 9.27
C ILE A 95 1.02 -6.39 10.65
N ASP A 96 2.17 -7.05 10.78
CA ASP A 96 2.66 -7.62 12.03
C ASP A 96 3.47 -6.57 12.81
N TRP A 97 2.77 -5.63 13.43
CA TRP A 97 3.36 -4.52 14.18
C TRP A 97 4.21 -4.99 15.35
N ARG A 98 5.34 -4.31 15.56
CA ARG A 98 6.08 -4.40 16.81
C ARG A 98 5.36 -3.55 17.85
N ASN A 99 5.13 -4.14 19.04
CA ASN A 99 4.24 -3.65 20.10
C ASN A 99 4.26 -2.13 20.37
N SER A 100 5.39 -1.44 20.19
CA SER A 100 5.54 0.01 20.44
C SER A 100 5.09 0.92 19.29
N PHE A 101 4.71 0.38 18.13
CA PHE A 101 4.42 1.16 16.92
C PHE A 101 3.06 0.83 16.30
N SER A 102 2.33 -0.11 16.88
CA SER A 102 0.96 -0.35 16.43
C SER A 102 0.16 0.93 16.63
N PRO A 103 -0.50 1.48 15.59
CA PRO A 103 -1.46 2.58 15.77
C PRO A 103 -2.67 2.15 16.62
N LEU A 104 -2.74 0.86 17.00
CA LEU A 104 -3.79 0.24 17.82
C LEU A 104 -3.41 0.09 19.29
N GLU A 105 -2.68 1.02 19.91
CA GLU A 105 -2.68 1.09 21.38
C GLU A 105 -4.15 1.06 21.88
N PRO A 106 -4.43 0.27 22.93
CA PRO A 106 -5.64 -0.52 23.03
C PRO A 106 -6.87 0.38 23.17
N LEU A 107 -7.61 0.57 22.07
CA LEU A 107 -9.06 0.72 22.15
C LEU A 107 -9.53 -0.46 23.01
N ASN A 108 -9.93 -0.15 24.24
CA ASN A 108 -10.31 -1.07 25.31
C ASN A 108 -10.81 -2.41 24.73
N ARG A 109 -10.13 -3.52 25.06
CA ARG A 109 -10.41 -4.91 24.64
C ARG A 109 -11.85 -5.42 24.91
N LYS A 110 -12.77 -4.57 25.34
CA LYS A 110 -14.19 -4.86 25.56
C LYS A 110 -15.08 -4.55 24.36
N ASP A 111 -14.62 -3.72 23.43
CA ASP A 111 -15.39 -3.46 22.22
C ASP A 111 -14.95 -4.44 21.13
N LYS A 112 -15.81 -5.43 20.87
CA LYS A 112 -15.67 -6.28 19.68
C LYS A 112 -15.67 -5.35 18.47
N TRP A 113 -14.54 -5.30 17.76
CA TRP A 113 -14.48 -4.65 16.46
C TRP A 113 -15.60 -5.24 15.58
N PRO A 114 -16.47 -4.39 15.00
CA PRO A 114 -17.43 -4.87 14.02
C PRO A 114 -16.67 -5.63 12.93
N SER A 115 -17.17 -6.79 12.53
CA SER A 115 -16.55 -7.63 11.48
C SER A 115 -16.43 -6.95 10.10
N LYS A 116 -16.95 -5.72 9.99
CA LYS A 116 -16.80 -4.76 8.91
C LYS A 116 -16.73 -3.36 9.52
N VAL A 117 -15.52 -2.87 9.81
CA VAL A 117 -15.35 -1.44 10.07
C VAL A 117 -15.09 -0.79 8.73
N VAL A 118 -16.06 -0.03 8.25
CA VAL A 118 -16.00 0.75 7.02
C VAL A 118 -15.18 2.00 7.34
N ILE A 119 -13.84 1.89 7.21
CA ILE A 119 -12.90 2.91 7.65
C ILE A 119 -12.69 3.93 6.52
N CYS A 120 -13.67 4.80 6.27
CA CYS A 120 -13.39 6.06 5.58
C CYS A 120 -14.43 7.17 5.74
N ARG A 121 -14.92 7.40 6.97
CA ARG A 121 -15.58 8.68 7.31
C ARG A 121 -15.28 9.24 8.69
N ARG A 122 -14.39 8.62 9.46
CA ARG A 122 -13.90 9.18 10.72
C ARG A 122 -12.47 9.63 10.52
N LYS A 123 -12.26 10.95 10.57
CA LYS A 123 -10.95 11.63 10.63
C LYS A 123 -10.07 11.15 11.79
N ASP A 124 -10.60 10.28 12.65
CA ASP A 124 -10.02 9.90 13.93
C ASP A 124 -9.56 8.43 13.96
N VAL A 125 -9.69 7.69 12.85
CA VAL A 125 -9.35 6.24 12.76
C VAL A 125 -8.57 5.88 11.48
N PHE A 126 -8.63 6.70 10.42
CA PHE A 126 -7.82 6.51 9.21
C PHE A 126 -6.67 7.53 9.17
N ASP A 127 -5.61 7.25 9.93
CA ASP A 127 -4.47 8.17 9.99
C ASP A 127 -3.35 7.78 9.01
N SER A 128 -3.50 6.72 8.21
CA SER A 128 -2.37 6.18 7.43
C SER A 128 -2.79 5.37 6.22
N PHE A 129 -2.07 5.52 5.11
CA PHE A 129 -2.22 4.69 3.90
C PHE A 129 -1.95 3.20 4.19
N LEU A 130 -1.17 2.87 5.23
CA LEU A 130 -0.90 1.49 5.62
C LEU A 130 -2.15 0.77 6.14
N SER A 131 -3.13 1.52 6.66
CA SER A 131 -4.44 1.00 7.07
C SER A 131 -5.16 0.30 5.91
N TYR A 132 -4.87 0.71 4.67
CA TYR A 132 -5.32 0.04 3.46
C TYR A 132 -4.99 -1.45 3.44
N PHE A 133 -3.80 -1.83 3.92
CA PHE A 133 -3.33 -3.22 3.96
C PHE A 133 -3.76 -3.97 5.22
N MET A 134 -4.41 -3.30 6.17
CA MET A 134 -4.84 -3.89 7.43
C MET A 134 -6.33 -4.22 7.45
N TYR A 135 -7.15 -3.38 6.82
CA TYR A 135 -8.60 -3.43 6.98
C TYR A 135 -9.33 -3.42 5.64
N ASP A 136 -10.57 -3.88 5.67
CA ASP A 136 -11.56 -3.45 4.69
C ASP A 136 -11.77 -1.94 4.89
N VAL A 137 -11.49 -1.15 3.87
CA VAL A 137 -11.81 0.28 3.85
C VAL A 137 -13.16 0.44 3.15
N ASP A 138 -13.75 1.63 3.22
CA ASP A 138 -14.96 1.87 2.43
C ASP A 138 -14.67 1.95 0.94
N ASP A 139 -15.70 1.74 0.13
CA ASP A 139 -15.57 1.67 -1.33
C ASP A 139 -14.90 2.94 -1.91
N GLU A 140 -15.17 4.11 -1.33
CA GLU A 140 -14.61 5.39 -1.79
C GLU A 140 -13.09 5.42 -1.59
N CYS A 141 -12.63 5.03 -0.40
CA CYS A 141 -11.20 4.98 -0.11
C CYS A 141 -10.48 3.82 -0.77
N GLU A 142 -11.14 2.66 -0.92
CA GLU A 142 -10.61 1.57 -1.72
C GLU A 142 -10.32 2.07 -3.13
N ILE A 143 -11.28 2.76 -3.77
CA ILE A 143 -11.11 3.32 -5.11
C ILE A 143 -9.99 4.36 -5.16
N ILE A 144 -9.92 5.29 -4.21
CA ILE A 144 -8.92 6.37 -4.20
C ILE A 144 -7.51 5.79 -4.05
N LEU A 145 -7.26 5.00 -3.00
CA LEU A 145 -5.92 4.47 -2.72
C LEU A 145 -5.47 3.50 -3.81
N THR A 146 -6.37 2.64 -4.29
CA THR A 146 -6.11 1.79 -5.46
C THR A 146 -5.70 2.60 -6.67
N SER A 147 -6.41 3.70 -6.96
CA SER A 147 -6.10 4.58 -8.10
C SER A 147 -4.72 5.25 -7.95
N ILE A 148 -4.37 5.67 -6.73
CA ILE A 148 -3.05 6.23 -6.40
C ILE A 148 -1.95 5.18 -6.63
N PHE A 149 -2.11 3.97 -6.09
CA PHE A 149 -1.16 2.87 -6.28
C PHE A 149 -0.99 2.54 -7.76
N LEU A 150 -2.08 2.35 -8.50
CA LEU A 150 -2.04 2.11 -9.94
C LEU A 150 -1.35 3.25 -10.70
N SER A 151 -1.55 4.50 -10.30
CA SER A 151 -0.90 5.66 -10.91
C SER A 151 0.62 5.64 -10.68
N ILE A 152 1.05 5.38 -9.45
CA ILE A 152 2.47 5.23 -9.10
C ILE A 152 3.09 4.09 -9.91
N TRP A 153 2.41 2.94 -10.00
CA TRP A 153 2.93 1.79 -10.72
C TRP A 153 2.99 1.99 -12.24
N LYS A 154 1.98 2.63 -12.85
CA LYS A 154 1.92 2.84 -14.30
C LYS A 154 2.89 3.92 -14.78
N ASN A 155 3.14 4.94 -13.98
CA ASN A 155 3.92 6.11 -14.38
C ASN A 155 5.00 6.47 -13.36
N PRO A 156 5.85 5.52 -12.94
CA PRO A 156 6.72 5.77 -11.79
C PRO A 156 7.82 6.80 -12.11
N TYR A 157 8.18 6.95 -13.38
CA TYR A 157 9.17 7.92 -13.87
C TYR A 157 8.61 9.33 -14.04
N GLN A 158 7.29 9.52 -14.10
CA GLN A 158 6.69 10.86 -14.25
C GLN A 158 6.59 11.61 -12.91
N LEU A 159 6.76 10.92 -11.79
CA LEU A 159 6.71 11.49 -10.45
C LEU A 159 8.02 12.18 -10.04
N GLY A 160 9.09 11.96 -10.81
CA GLY A 160 10.35 12.68 -10.71
C GLY A 160 10.66 13.32 -12.05
N HIS A 161 10.46 14.63 -12.18
CA HIS A 161 11.26 15.37 -13.14
C HIS A 161 12.70 15.31 -12.62
N TRP A 162 13.52 14.47 -13.23
CA TRP A 162 14.95 14.31 -12.99
C TRP A 162 15.76 15.27 -13.85
#